data_AF-A0A815M5M7-F1
#
_entry.id   AF-A0A815M5M7-F1
#
_cell.length_a   1.000
_cell.length_b   1.000
_cell.length_c   1.000
_cell.angle_alpha   90.00
_cell.angle_beta   90.00
_cell.angle_gamma   90.00
#
_symmetry.space_group_name_H-M   'P 1'
#
loop_
_entity.id
_entity.type
_entity.pdbx_description
1 polymer ?
#
loop_
_entity_poly.entity_id
_entity_poly.type
_entity_poly.pdbx_seq_one_letter_code
_entity_poly.pdbx_strand_id
1 'polypeptide(L)'
;MHSALRPKPQSKQTYSTVIPSTLPNQKTHQNGHLSKPLHTNGNGYHHHSTQQSLSSTSSTTLERYQNIPSLSSSQTAFQWSLGLINSKGKYLTSENFGCKINATGNSLRKKQKWIIHYNIQDDVIYLMSPLNYYLSTDKYGRLTCDKLTPDIDCQYQLEFSNHPLTNGRWAFKSVVYGMFLGGDGDHLHCFSKTPEWWLPHLALHPHINLKHILRKRYARLDENEIHIDEIVPWGSNALITVEYCDDKYAIRTCDRLYFHKEGKLIQQCTDESLFTIELNKGYLAFKDCEHRYLTAVGPQGIMTTRNKVAGKDELFLLEESKLQVCFTAHNGKLVSIKQGIDVSANQTEISDSGIFQLEYDDKTAAYHIRTCNNKYWKLEGNGVQATGEKNMSETSFQIQSLNDGRIAFQAPNGKYIVPHPTGHMRAVSDTPSTTETFLLKFINRPIIVLKCDYGLVGYRNKTCYKLECNKSTFHVFQLENDHDGTYYLKGSHGLYWELLNDSSISVSGREPSKFSIELCQQNRIIIKAPNGQYLKGEQNGSMTTCSTINQATSWEF
;
A
#
# COMPACT_ATOMS: atom_id res chain seq x y z
N MET A 1 16.21 30.31 52.20
CA MET A 1 15.59 29.91 53.48
C MET A 1 14.68 28.71 53.20
N HIS A 2 14.98 27.58 53.86
CA HIS A 2 14.16 26.37 54.12
C HIS A 2 13.40 25.69 52.97
N SER A 3 13.33 24.36 52.83
CA SER A 3 14.04 23.21 53.41
C SER A 3 13.51 21.97 52.68
N ALA A 4 14.40 21.02 52.39
CA ALA A 4 14.10 19.72 51.81
C ALA A 4 13.38 18.79 52.82
N LEU A 5 12.54 17.87 52.33
CA LEU A 5 12.20 16.63 53.04
C LEU A 5 12.05 15.46 52.04
N ARG A 6 12.96 14.49 52.17
CA ARG A 6 12.85 13.10 51.70
C ARG A 6 11.96 12.30 52.67
N PRO A 7 11.50 11.11 52.23
CA PRO A 7 11.54 9.94 53.10
C PRO A 7 12.38 8.79 52.52
N LYS A 8 13.00 8.04 53.45
CA LYS A 8 13.82 6.83 53.27
C LYS A 8 12.94 5.55 53.24
N PRO A 9 13.50 4.39 52.82
CA PRO A 9 12.75 3.16 52.52
C PRO A 9 12.58 2.24 53.74
N GLN A 10 11.56 1.39 53.71
CA GLN A 10 11.38 0.27 54.64
C GLN A 10 11.62 -1.09 53.97
N SER A 11 12.07 -2.01 54.81
CA SER A 11 12.81 -3.24 54.54
C SER A 11 11.96 -4.51 54.60
N LYS A 12 12.39 -5.52 53.83
CA LYS A 12 12.45 -6.98 54.11
C LYS A 12 11.22 -7.67 54.71
N GLN A 13 10.72 -8.68 53.98
CA GLN A 13 10.42 -9.99 54.57
C GLN A 13 10.68 -11.13 53.57
N THR A 14 11.49 -12.07 54.04
CA THR A 14 11.87 -13.37 53.48
C THR A 14 10.85 -14.44 53.85
N TYR A 15 10.51 -15.34 52.93
CA TYR A 15 10.12 -16.72 53.25
C TYR A 15 10.70 -17.68 52.21
N SER A 16 11.22 -18.78 52.73
CA SER A 16 11.98 -19.83 52.06
C SER A 16 11.46 -21.18 52.54
N THR A 17 11.07 -22.11 51.65
CA THR A 17 11.07 -23.58 51.88
C THR A 17 10.74 -24.31 50.57
N VAL A 18 11.69 -25.05 49.94
CA VAL A 18 12.06 -26.48 50.07
C VAL A 18 11.39 -27.40 49.02
N ILE A 19 12.25 -28.14 48.30
CA ILE A 19 12.01 -29.24 47.34
C ILE A 19 11.95 -30.58 48.12
N PRO A 20 11.26 -31.64 47.64
CA PRO A 20 11.96 -32.82 47.07
C PRO A 20 11.21 -33.47 45.86
N SER A 21 11.87 -33.69 44.71
CA SER A 21 12.37 -34.98 44.17
C SER A 21 11.39 -36.15 44.08
N THR A 22 11.22 -36.74 42.87
CA THR A 22 11.37 -38.20 42.58
C THR A 22 11.12 -38.54 41.09
N LEU A 23 12.12 -39.17 40.46
CA LEU A 23 12.05 -40.14 39.33
C LEU A 23 11.76 -41.55 39.93
N PRO A 24 11.38 -42.64 39.20
CA PRO A 24 12.13 -43.19 38.05
C PRO A 24 11.39 -44.12 37.01
N ASN A 25 12.21 -44.70 36.12
CA ASN A 25 12.08 -45.92 35.27
C ASN A 25 11.52 -45.76 33.84
N GLN A 26 12.32 -45.91 32.76
CA GLN A 26 13.02 -47.08 32.17
C GLN A 26 12.11 -48.11 31.46
N LYS A 27 12.33 -48.28 30.14
CA LYS A 27 12.45 -49.54 29.34
C LYS A 27 12.55 -49.15 27.84
N THR A 28 13.73 -49.12 27.22
CA THR A 28 14.36 -50.19 26.40
C THR A 28 13.41 -50.98 25.47
N HIS A 29 13.61 -50.88 24.16
CA HIS A 29 13.87 -52.03 23.28
C HIS A 29 14.58 -51.64 21.97
N GLN A 30 15.51 -52.52 21.59
CA GLN A 30 16.46 -52.48 20.49
C GLN A 30 15.93 -53.13 19.19
N ASN A 31 16.73 -52.94 18.13
CA ASN A 31 16.91 -53.75 16.90
C ASN A 31 15.93 -53.47 15.75
N GLY A 32 16.37 -53.41 14.48
CA GLY A 32 17.67 -53.64 13.87
C GLY A 32 17.58 -53.68 12.33
N HIS A 33 18.75 -53.72 11.68
CA HIS A 33 19.05 -54.10 10.29
C HIS A 33 18.60 -53.19 9.13
N LEU A 34 19.54 -52.56 8.38
CA LEU A 34 20.41 -53.08 7.29
C LEU A 34 19.64 -53.42 6.01
N SER A 35 19.83 -52.64 4.94
CA SER A 35 20.47 -53.09 3.69
C SER A 35 20.33 -52.04 2.56
N LYS A 36 21.47 -51.71 1.93
CA LYS A 36 21.54 -51.18 0.56
C LYS A 36 21.36 -52.35 -0.42
N PRO A 37 21.07 -52.06 -1.70
CA PRO A 37 22.06 -52.44 -2.71
C PRO A 37 22.34 -51.38 -3.79
N LEU A 38 23.44 -51.66 -4.51
CA LEU A 38 24.08 -50.93 -5.59
C LEU A 38 23.59 -51.36 -6.99
N HIS A 39 24.04 -50.56 -7.99
CA HIS A 39 24.15 -50.80 -9.45
C HIS A 39 22.84 -50.64 -10.27
N THR A 40 22.81 -50.01 -11.44
CA THR A 40 23.70 -50.17 -12.62
C THR A 40 23.77 -48.92 -13.53
N ASN A 41 24.91 -48.73 -14.19
CA ASN A 41 25.12 -47.87 -15.37
C ASN A 41 24.41 -48.40 -16.63
N GLY A 42 24.05 -47.51 -17.54
CA GLY A 42 23.65 -47.83 -18.92
C GLY A 42 23.71 -46.60 -19.84
N ASN A 43 24.79 -46.50 -20.62
CA ASN A 43 24.99 -45.52 -21.70
C ASN A 43 24.02 -45.77 -22.86
N GLY A 44 23.61 -44.70 -23.55
CA GLY A 44 22.92 -44.76 -24.83
C GLY A 44 22.90 -43.40 -25.52
N TYR A 45 23.95 -43.11 -26.28
CA TYR A 45 24.04 -41.97 -27.21
C TYR A 45 23.13 -42.21 -28.42
N HIS A 46 22.32 -41.21 -28.79
CA HIS A 46 21.99 -40.96 -30.19
C HIS A 46 21.82 -39.46 -30.44
N HIS A 47 22.78 -38.92 -31.20
CA HIS A 47 22.70 -37.61 -31.85
C HIS A 47 21.75 -37.70 -33.05
N HIS A 48 20.76 -36.82 -33.11
CA HIS A 48 20.22 -36.34 -34.38
C HIS A 48 20.27 -34.82 -34.38
N SER A 49 21.11 -34.30 -35.28
CA SER A 49 21.23 -32.91 -35.66
C SER A 49 20.11 -32.55 -36.63
N THR A 50 19.37 -31.48 -36.32
CA THR A 50 18.62 -30.74 -37.35
C THR A 50 18.72 -29.26 -37.00
N GLN A 51 19.42 -28.53 -37.86
CA GLN A 51 19.50 -27.07 -37.83
C GLN A 51 18.12 -26.50 -38.16
N GLN A 52 17.59 -25.64 -37.29
CA GLN A 52 16.55 -24.68 -37.64
C GLN A 52 16.88 -23.30 -37.10
N SER A 53 16.69 -22.35 -38.01
CA SER A 53 16.90 -20.91 -38.00
C SER A 53 16.44 -20.19 -36.73
N LEU A 54 17.32 -19.31 -36.22
CA LEU A 54 17.01 -18.29 -35.22
C LEU A 54 16.10 -17.22 -35.84
N SER A 55 14.84 -17.19 -35.40
CA SER A 55 13.97 -16.01 -35.50
C SER A 55 13.82 -15.39 -34.11
N SER A 56 14.35 -14.17 -33.95
CA SER A 56 14.25 -13.38 -32.73
C SER A 56 12.84 -12.83 -32.56
N THR A 57 12.08 -13.41 -31.65
CA THR A 57 10.87 -12.78 -31.08
C THR A 57 11.23 -12.25 -29.70
N SER A 58 11.26 -10.92 -29.61
CA SER A 58 11.37 -10.14 -28.38
C SER A 58 10.15 -10.37 -27.49
N SER A 59 10.28 -11.24 -26.49
CA SER A 59 9.32 -11.35 -25.40
C SER A 59 9.48 -10.17 -24.44
N THR A 60 8.37 -9.47 -24.21
CA THR A 60 8.27 -8.29 -23.37
C THR A 60 8.42 -8.65 -21.89
N THR A 61 8.98 -7.71 -21.13
CA THR A 61 9.55 -7.87 -19.78
C THR A 61 8.53 -8.05 -18.64
N LEU A 62 7.29 -8.46 -18.94
CA LEU A 62 6.15 -8.45 -18.00
C LEU A 62 5.61 -9.83 -17.60
N GLU A 63 5.99 -10.92 -18.28
CA GLU A 63 5.52 -12.28 -17.92
C GLU A 63 6.13 -12.86 -16.61
N ARG A 64 7.08 -12.16 -15.97
CA ARG A 64 7.75 -12.67 -14.75
C ARG A 64 7.06 -12.32 -13.41
N TYR A 65 5.91 -11.63 -13.42
CA TYR A 65 5.18 -11.30 -12.19
C TYR A 65 4.07 -12.29 -11.82
N GLN A 66 3.89 -13.40 -12.54
CA GLN A 66 2.75 -14.30 -12.32
C GLN A 66 3.07 -15.73 -11.87
N ASN A 67 4.33 -16.06 -11.56
CA ASN A 67 4.67 -17.34 -10.95
C ASN A 67 5.34 -17.15 -9.59
N ILE A 68 4.54 -16.72 -8.62
CA ILE A 68 4.84 -16.99 -7.21
C ILE A 68 4.42 -18.45 -6.97
N PRO A 69 5.29 -19.36 -6.50
CA PRO A 69 4.83 -20.62 -5.96
C PRO A 69 3.88 -20.28 -4.82
N SER A 70 2.59 -20.56 -5.00
CA SER A 70 1.62 -20.47 -3.91
C SER A 70 2.20 -21.29 -2.75
N LEU A 71 2.49 -20.64 -1.62
CA LEU A 71 2.63 -21.39 -0.39
C LEU A 71 1.39 -22.26 -0.28
N SER A 72 1.60 -23.55 -0.02
CA SER A 72 0.54 -24.53 0.20
C SER A 72 -0.55 -23.92 1.07
N SER A 73 -1.81 -24.22 0.74
CA SER A 73 -3.06 -23.64 1.23
C SER A 73 -3.35 -23.79 2.75
N SER A 74 -2.33 -23.82 3.60
CA SER A 74 -2.41 -23.95 5.05
C SER A 74 -1.70 -22.83 5.84
N GLN A 75 -1.06 -21.83 5.20
CA GLN A 75 -0.33 -20.77 5.91
C GLN A 75 -0.88 -19.37 5.57
N THR A 76 -1.56 -18.75 6.53
CA THR A 76 -2.03 -17.36 6.45
C THR A 76 -0.83 -16.42 6.64
N ALA A 77 -0.08 -16.12 5.59
CA ALA A 77 1.05 -15.20 5.65
C ALA A 77 0.62 -13.75 5.37
N PHE A 78 0.99 -12.81 6.25
CA PHE A 78 0.87 -11.37 5.96
C PHE A 78 2.10 -10.87 5.22
N GLN A 79 1.93 -9.96 4.26
CA GLN A 79 3.02 -9.41 3.47
C GLN A 79 3.09 -7.89 3.64
N TRP A 80 4.28 -7.37 3.94
CA TRP A 80 4.54 -5.93 4.02
C TRP A 80 5.71 -5.55 3.13
N SER A 81 5.51 -4.60 2.21
CA SER A 81 6.61 -4.03 1.43
C SER A 81 7.21 -2.84 2.15
N LEU A 82 8.52 -2.85 2.38
CA LEU A 82 9.24 -1.79 3.08
C LEU A 82 10.71 -1.71 2.66
N GLY A 83 11.34 -0.58 2.95
CA GLY A 83 12.79 -0.42 3.02
C GLY A 83 13.29 -0.60 4.45
N LEU A 84 14.53 -1.04 4.58
CA LEU A 84 15.23 -1.18 5.86
C LEU A 84 16.45 -0.28 5.88
N ILE A 85 16.48 0.69 6.79
CA ILE A 85 17.54 1.69 6.88
C ILE A 85 18.47 1.35 8.04
N ASN A 86 19.78 1.21 7.80
CA ASN A 86 20.75 0.86 8.83
C ASN A 86 21.16 2.06 9.71
N SER A 87 22.13 1.85 10.61
CA SER A 87 22.69 2.89 11.49
C SER A 87 23.37 4.05 10.74
N LYS A 88 23.73 3.87 9.47
CA LYS A 88 24.35 4.89 8.60
C LYS A 88 23.34 5.62 7.71
N GLY A 89 22.04 5.39 7.91
CA GLY A 89 21.01 6.00 7.08
C GLY A 89 20.95 5.44 5.66
N LYS A 90 21.47 4.22 5.44
CA LYS A 90 21.48 3.56 4.13
C LYS A 90 20.49 2.41 4.08
N TYR A 91 19.82 2.26 2.94
CA TYR A 91 18.85 1.20 2.69
C TYR A 91 19.53 -0.11 2.35
N LEU A 92 19.04 -1.19 2.97
CA LEU A 92 19.30 -2.56 2.53
C LEU A 92 18.87 -2.70 1.06
N THR A 93 19.79 -3.19 0.25
CA THR A 93 19.70 -3.18 -1.21
C THR A 93 20.01 -4.57 -1.74
N SER A 94 19.14 -5.07 -2.63
CA SER A 94 19.41 -6.25 -3.45
C SER A 94 19.89 -5.79 -4.82
N GLU A 95 21.10 -6.20 -5.21
CA GLU A 95 21.62 -5.91 -6.54
C GLU A 95 20.92 -6.75 -7.61
N ASN A 96 20.84 -6.22 -8.83
CA ASN A 96 20.17 -6.88 -9.95
C ASN A 96 20.86 -8.17 -10.40
N PHE A 97 22.14 -8.34 -10.07
CA PHE A 97 22.97 -9.43 -10.55
C PHE A 97 23.74 -10.08 -9.40
N GLY A 98 23.89 -11.40 -9.47
CA GLY A 98 24.71 -12.19 -8.55
C GLY A 98 24.15 -12.34 -7.14
N CYS A 99 22.85 -12.07 -6.93
CA CYS A 99 22.17 -12.19 -5.63
C CYS A 99 22.90 -11.45 -4.49
N LYS A 100 23.64 -10.40 -4.82
CA LYS A 100 24.43 -9.62 -3.87
C LYS A 100 23.52 -8.68 -3.10
N ILE A 101 23.83 -8.53 -1.83
CA ILE A 101 23.16 -7.60 -0.92
C ILE A 101 24.17 -6.62 -0.34
N ASN A 102 23.74 -5.39 -0.11
CA ASN A 102 24.53 -4.34 0.54
C ASN A 102 23.61 -3.33 1.26
N ALA A 103 24.18 -2.41 2.02
CA ALA A 103 23.47 -1.26 2.61
C ALA A 103 24.09 0.05 2.13
N THR A 104 23.95 0.34 0.83
CA THR A 104 24.46 1.57 0.19
C THR A 104 23.36 2.50 -0.34
N GLY A 105 22.11 2.04 -0.40
CA GLY A 105 21.01 2.79 -1.00
C GLY A 105 20.70 4.09 -0.26
N ASN A 106 20.50 5.19 -1.00
CA ASN A 106 20.18 6.52 -0.42
C ASN A 106 18.68 6.83 -0.41
N SER A 107 17.87 6.04 -1.11
CA SER A 107 16.43 6.28 -1.26
C SER A 107 15.70 4.96 -1.48
N LEU A 108 14.44 4.91 -1.08
CA LEU A 108 13.57 3.75 -1.26
C LEU A 108 13.15 3.61 -2.73
N ARG A 109 13.93 2.88 -3.53
CA ARG A 109 13.61 2.54 -4.94
C ARG A 109 13.42 1.03 -5.10
N LYS A 110 13.25 0.57 -6.33
CA LYS A 110 12.98 -0.84 -6.65
C LYS A 110 13.92 -1.82 -5.94
N LYS A 111 15.23 -1.57 -5.92
CA LYS A 111 16.22 -2.45 -5.28
C LYS A 111 16.18 -2.47 -3.74
N GLN A 112 15.53 -1.47 -3.14
CA GLN A 112 15.43 -1.26 -1.70
C GLN A 112 14.08 -1.73 -1.13
N LYS A 113 13.14 -2.19 -1.97
CA LYS A 113 11.81 -2.66 -1.56
C LYS A 113 11.84 -4.14 -1.22
N TRP A 114 12.03 -4.44 0.06
CA TRP A 114 11.93 -5.79 0.59
C TRP A 114 10.49 -6.11 0.94
N ILE A 115 10.12 -7.38 0.88
CA ILE A 115 8.82 -7.88 1.33
C ILE A 115 9.06 -8.74 2.57
N ILE A 116 8.42 -8.36 3.67
CA ILE A 116 8.37 -9.18 4.88
C ILE A 116 7.18 -10.13 4.76
N HIS A 117 7.42 -11.44 4.75
CA HIS A 117 6.38 -12.45 4.93
C HIS A 117 6.32 -12.83 6.39
N TYR A 118 5.21 -12.57 7.05
CA TYR A 118 4.96 -12.95 8.43
C TYR A 118 4.17 -14.25 8.49
N ASN A 119 4.76 -15.29 9.07
CA ASN A 119 4.07 -16.53 9.38
C ASN A 119 3.54 -16.48 10.82
N ILE A 120 2.21 -16.39 10.95
CA ILE A 120 1.52 -16.24 12.23
C ILE A 120 1.61 -17.51 13.08
N GLN A 121 1.66 -18.70 12.45
CA GLN A 121 1.64 -19.98 13.17
C GLN A 121 2.92 -20.17 13.98
N ASP A 122 4.05 -19.84 13.38
CA ASP A 122 5.38 -20.04 13.96
C ASP A 122 5.95 -18.76 14.59
N ASP A 123 5.26 -17.61 14.44
CA ASP A 123 5.70 -16.28 14.88
C ASP A 123 7.08 -15.89 14.31
N VAL A 124 7.32 -16.24 13.04
CA VAL A 124 8.55 -15.96 12.31
C VAL A 124 8.28 -15.10 11.08
N ILE A 125 9.32 -14.39 10.64
CA ILE A 125 9.30 -13.64 9.40
C ILE A 125 10.35 -14.13 8.43
N TYR A 126 10.09 -13.89 7.15
CA TYR A 126 11.02 -14.08 6.06
C TYR A 126 11.21 -12.75 5.31
N LEU A 127 12.44 -12.43 4.95
CA LEU A 127 12.77 -11.25 4.17
C LEU A 127 12.97 -11.65 2.71
N MET A 128 12.06 -11.25 1.83
CA MET A 128 12.14 -11.49 0.40
C MET A 128 12.63 -10.23 -0.32
N SER A 129 13.64 -10.40 -1.15
CA SER A 129 14.21 -9.34 -1.99
C SER A 129 13.27 -8.94 -3.14
N PRO A 130 13.49 -7.78 -3.76
CA PRO A 130 12.81 -7.38 -5.00
C PRO A 130 12.95 -8.37 -6.18
N LEU A 131 13.89 -9.32 -6.08
CA LEU A 131 14.12 -10.37 -7.07
C LEU A 131 13.44 -11.70 -6.70
N ASN A 132 12.57 -11.71 -5.68
CA ASN A 132 11.85 -12.86 -5.17
C ASN A 132 12.73 -13.97 -4.55
N TYR A 133 13.94 -13.61 -4.13
CA TYR A 133 14.80 -14.50 -3.34
C TYR A 133 14.74 -14.13 -1.86
N TYR A 134 14.78 -15.12 -0.99
CA TYR A 134 14.79 -14.96 0.46
C TYR A 134 16.21 -14.73 0.99
N LEU A 135 16.33 -13.77 1.90
CA LEU A 135 17.52 -13.57 2.71
C LEU A 135 17.70 -14.79 3.63
N SER A 136 18.90 -15.33 3.64
CA SER A 136 19.28 -16.45 4.49
C SER A 136 20.61 -16.19 5.18
N THR A 137 20.85 -16.87 6.29
CA THR A 137 22.14 -16.83 6.96
C THR A 137 22.66 -18.22 7.30
N ASP A 138 23.98 -18.39 7.32
CA ASP A 138 24.61 -19.63 7.80
C ASP A 138 25.06 -19.52 9.28
N LYS A 139 25.55 -20.65 9.82
CA LYS A 139 26.08 -20.74 11.19
C LYS A 139 27.28 -19.82 11.49
N TYR A 140 27.90 -19.23 10.46
CA TYR A 140 29.01 -18.28 10.59
C TYR A 140 28.55 -16.82 10.44
N GLY A 141 27.23 -16.60 10.31
CA GLY A 141 26.65 -15.28 10.14
C GLY A 141 26.87 -14.68 8.76
N ARG A 142 27.23 -15.49 7.75
CA ARG A 142 27.29 -15.04 6.36
C ARG A 142 25.88 -14.96 5.80
N LEU A 143 25.60 -13.95 5.01
CA LEU A 143 24.30 -13.74 4.38
C LEU A 143 24.32 -14.15 2.91
N THR A 144 23.25 -14.79 2.46
CA THR A 144 22.95 -15.00 1.03
C THR A 144 21.52 -14.58 0.74
N CYS A 145 21.20 -14.37 -0.54
CA CYS A 145 19.86 -13.98 -0.98
C CYS A 145 19.52 -14.63 -2.33
N ASP A 146 19.59 -15.95 -2.37
CA ASP A 146 19.52 -16.78 -3.59
C ASP A 146 18.50 -17.93 -3.50
N LYS A 147 17.78 -18.07 -2.38
CA LYS A 147 16.77 -19.11 -2.18
C LYS A 147 15.39 -18.65 -2.69
N LEU A 148 14.76 -19.42 -3.59
CA LEU A 148 13.37 -19.16 -4.05
C LEU A 148 12.31 -19.68 -3.08
N THR A 149 12.64 -20.72 -2.32
CA THR A 149 11.78 -21.30 -1.29
C THR A 149 12.49 -21.11 0.05
N PRO A 150 11.83 -20.51 1.05
CA PRO A 150 12.48 -20.27 2.33
C PRO A 150 12.63 -21.57 3.12
N ASP A 151 13.70 -21.67 3.90
CA ASP A 151 13.96 -22.76 4.84
C ASP A 151 14.29 -22.20 6.24
N ILE A 152 14.83 -23.05 7.11
CA ILE A 152 15.14 -22.68 8.50
C ILE A 152 16.21 -21.57 8.61
N ASP A 153 17.11 -21.45 7.63
CA ASP A 153 18.15 -20.41 7.59
C ASP A 153 17.59 -19.04 7.16
N CYS A 154 16.36 -19.02 6.61
CA CYS A 154 15.65 -17.80 6.22
C CYS A 154 14.73 -17.25 7.31
N GLN A 155 14.61 -17.94 8.44
CA GLN A 155 13.69 -17.56 9.51
C GLN A 155 14.31 -16.51 10.42
N TYR A 156 13.62 -15.39 10.59
CA TYR A 156 13.97 -14.33 11.52
C TYR A 156 12.83 -14.05 12.51
N GLN A 157 13.18 -13.65 13.72
CA GLN A 157 12.27 -13.07 14.70
C GLN A 157 12.53 -11.57 14.79
N LEU A 158 11.45 -10.78 14.92
CA LEU A 158 11.55 -9.34 15.14
C LEU A 158 11.72 -9.03 16.63
N GLU A 159 12.67 -8.15 16.94
CA GLU A 159 12.77 -7.50 18.24
C GLU A 159 12.61 -5.98 18.06
N PHE A 160 11.85 -5.34 18.95
CA PHE A 160 11.57 -3.90 18.88
C PHE A 160 12.35 -3.15 19.96
N SER A 161 12.92 -2.01 19.60
CA SER A 161 13.65 -1.19 20.56
C SER A 161 12.71 -0.46 21.52
N ASN A 162 12.96 -0.63 22.81
CA ASN A 162 12.36 0.16 23.89
C ASN A 162 13.24 1.32 24.36
N HIS A 163 14.45 1.47 23.79
CA HIS A 163 15.36 2.55 24.16
C HIS A 163 15.01 3.85 23.42
N PRO A 164 14.97 5.02 24.08
CA PRO A 164 14.56 6.28 23.45
C PRO A 164 15.33 6.64 22.17
N LEU A 165 16.65 6.41 22.14
CA LEU A 165 17.50 6.74 20.97
C LEU A 165 17.30 5.82 19.76
N THR A 166 16.69 4.65 19.95
CA THR A 166 16.49 3.65 18.90
C THR A 166 15.01 3.28 18.75
N ASN A 167 14.10 4.05 19.37
CA ASN A 167 12.67 3.80 19.35
C ASN A 167 12.15 3.72 17.91
N GLY A 168 11.25 2.77 17.65
CA GLY A 168 10.72 2.50 16.32
C GLY A 168 11.64 1.71 15.39
N ARG A 169 12.86 1.38 15.82
CA ARG A 169 13.76 0.49 15.08
C ARG A 169 13.54 -0.97 15.44
N TRP A 170 13.79 -1.82 14.46
CA TRP A 170 13.60 -3.27 14.48
C TRP A 170 14.96 -3.95 14.40
N ALA A 171 15.12 -5.07 15.10
CA ALA A 171 16.23 -5.98 14.93
C ALA A 171 15.72 -7.32 14.41
N PHE A 172 16.48 -7.93 13.50
CA PHE A 172 16.14 -9.21 12.89
C PHE A 172 17.06 -10.27 13.43
N LYS A 173 16.53 -11.17 14.26
CA LYS A 173 17.28 -12.25 14.88
C LYS A 173 17.07 -13.55 14.13
N SER A 174 18.13 -14.18 13.64
CA SER A 174 18.05 -15.53 13.08
C SER A 174 17.46 -16.49 14.12
N VAL A 175 16.40 -17.20 13.76
CA VAL A 175 15.72 -18.14 14.66
C VAL A 175 16.63 -19.30 15.04
N VAL A 176 17.35 -19.87 14.06
CA VAL A 176 18.20 -21.05 14.26
C VAL A 176 19.54 -20.72 14.91
N TYR A 177 20.14 -19.56 14.64
CA TYR A 177 21.47 -19.21 15.18
C TYR A 177 21.44 -18.19 16.32
N GLY A 178 20.32 -17.52 16.56
CA GLY A 178 20.16 -16.55 17.65
C GLY A 178 20.96 -15.25 17.49
N MET A 179 21.49 -14.98 16.30
CA MET A 179 22.32 -13.82 15.97
C MET A 179 21.53 -12.77 15.19
N PHE A 180 21.97 -11.51 15.24
CA PHE A 180 21.27 -10.38 14.64
C PHE A 180 21.86 -9.94 13.30
N LEU A 181 20.97 -9.64 12.35
CA LEU A 181 21.25 -9.02 11.07
C LEU A 181 21.75 -7.58 11.27
N GLY A 182 22.87 -7.26 10.66
CA GLY A 182 23.53 -5.96 10.79
C GLY A 182 24.51 -5.64 9.68
N GLY A 183 25.25 -4.56 9.87
CA GLY A 183 26.32 -4.13 8.97
C GLY A 183 26.03 -2.90 8.11
N ASP A 184 27.04 -2.51 7.33
CA ASP A 184 27.04 -1.34 6.47
C ASP A 184 27.89 -1.53 5.21
N GLY A 185 27.61 -0.72 4.18
CA GLY A 185 28.27 -0.86 2.89
C GLY A 185 28.05 -2.27 2.32
N ASP A 186 29.12 -2.92 1.89
CA ASP A 186 29.09 -4.32 1.41
C ASP A 186 29.32 -5.35 2.52
N HIS A 187 29.53 -4.92 3.77
CA HIS A 187 29.84 -5.78 4.91
C HIS A 187 28.59 -6.05 5.74
N LEU A 188 27.60 -6.70 5.13
CA LEU A 188 26.42 -7.19 5.84
C LEU A 188 26.69 -8.54 6.49
N HIS A 189 26.08 -8.76 7.66
CA HIS A 189 26.26 -9.98 8.43
C HIS A 189 25.07 -10.33 9.31
N CYS A 190 25.07 -11.55 9.85
CA CYS A 190 24.19 -12.01 10.91
C CYS A 190 24.97 -12.75 12.00
N PHE A 191 26.01 -12.11 12.57
CA PHE A 191 26.82 -12.69 13.65
C PHE A 191 26.74 -11.91 14.98
N SER A 192 26.04 -10.77 15.02
CA SER A 192 26.00 -9.97 16.24
C SER A 192 25.19 -10.68 17.32
N LYS A 193 25.73 -10.70 18.55
CA LYS A 193 25.03 -11.23 19.73
C LYS A 193 24.07 -10.22 20.36
N THR A 194 24.17 -8.95 19.96
CA THR A 194 23.33 -7.86 20.45
C THR A 194 22.51 -7.28 19.30
N PRO A 195 21.29 -6.77 19.54
CA PRO A 195 20.46 -6.19 18.50
C PRO A 195 21.19 -5.10 17.70
N GLU A 196 21.13 -5.22 16.37
CA GLU A 196 21.48 -4.17 15.43
C GLU A 196 20.20 -3.60 14.80
N TRP A 197 20.06 -2.28 14.89
CA TRP A 197 18.77 -1.61 14.72
C TRP A 197 18.57 -1.02 13.33
N TRP A 198 17.56 -1.55 12.63
CA TRP A 198 17.09 -1.10 11.33
C TRP A 198 15.81 -0.29 11.46
N LEU A 199 15.70 0.81 10.73
CA LEU A 199 14.49 1.61 10.69
C LEU A 199 13.61 1.19 9.50
N PRO A 200 12.34 0.78 9.72
CA PRO A 200 11.42 0.39 8.67
C PRO A 200 10.80 1.61 7.96
N HIS A 201 10.85 1.62 6.63
CA HIS A 201 10.19 2.61 5.78
C HIS A 201 9.17 1.93 4.87
N LEU A 202 7.88 2.06 5.17
CA LEU A 202 6.79 1.44 4.40
C LEU A 202 6.83 1.87 2.93
N ALA A 203 6.75 0.89 2.02
CA ALA A 203 6.81 1.10 0.58
C ALA A 203 5.42 1.11 -0.08
N LEU A 204 4.47 1.82 0.53
CA LEU A 204 3.07 1.92 0.10
C LEU A 204 2.71 3.30 -0.46
N HIS A 205 1.63 3.40 -1.22
CA HIS A 205 1.07 4.70 -1.55
C HIS A 205 0.54 5.36 -0.26
N PRO A 206 0.82 6.65 0.02
CA PRO A 206 0.41 7.29 1.26
C PRO A 206 -1.10 7.29 1.51
N HIS A 207 -1.92 7.23 0.45
CA HIS A 207 -3.38 7.16 0.56
C HIS A 207 -3.85 5.73 0.82
N ILE A 208 -4.40 5.53 2.02
CA ILE A 208 -4.85 4.24 2.50
C ILE A 208 -6.23 4.34 3.15
N ASN A 209 -6.83 3.18 3.36
CA ASN A 209 -7.90 2.99 4.32
C ASN A 209 -7.32 2.24 5.53
N LEU A 210 -7.57 2.76 6.73
CA LEU A 210 -7.03 2.22 7.97
C LEU A 210 -8.07 1.32 8.62
N LYS A 211 -7.78 0.03 8.76
CA LYS A 211 -8.70 -0.95 9.34
C LYS A 211 -8.23 -1.40 10.71
N HIS A 212 -9.12 -1.32 11.69
CA HIS A 212 -8.86 -1.83 13.02
C HIS A 212 -9.25 -3.30 13.13
N ILE A 213 -8.33 -4.14 13.62
CA ILE A 213 -8.48 -5.59 13.53
C ILE A 213 -9.55 -6.13 14.49
N LEU A 214 -9.55 -5.71 15.76
CA LEU A 214 -10.53 -6.24 16.73
C LEU A 214 -11.96 -5.84 16.37
N ARG A 215 -12.18 -4.55 16.07
CA ARG A 215 -13.49 -3.99 15.68
C ARG A 215 -13.97 -4.47 14.31
N LYS A 216 -13.06 -4.86 13.40
CA LYS A 216 -13.36 -5.15 12.00
C LYS A 216 -14.10 -3.97 11.35
N ARG A 217 -13.58 -2.77 11.60
CA ARG A 217 -14.11 -1.49 11.13
C ARG A 217 -12.98 -0.61 10.62
N TYR A 218 -13.32 0.33 9.77
CA TYR A 218 -12.41 1.29 9.15
C TYR A 218 -12.47 2.62 9.88
N ALA A 219 -11.35 3.31 9.86
CA ALA A 219 -11.24 4.68 10.32
C ALA A 219 -11.94 5.61 9.33
N ARG A 220 -12.70 6.58 9.86
CA ARG A 220 -13.25 7.70 9.09
C ARG A 220 -13.17 8.98 9.89
N LEU A 221 -13.03 10.11 9.19
CA LEU A 221 -13.25 11.44 9.76
C LEU A 221 -14.72 11.59 10.14
N ASP A 222 -14.97 12.02 11.38
CA ASP A 222 -16.27 12.45 11.88
C ASP A 222 -16.06 13.77 12.62
N GLU A 223 -16.58 14.86 12.04
CA GLU A 223 -16.34 16.22 12.51
C GLU A 223 -14.84 16.53 12.70
N ASN A 224 -14.34 16.51 13.95
CA ASN A 224 -12.96 16.80 14.31
C ASN A 224 -12.24 15.60 14.97
N GLU A 225 -12.79 14.40 14.81
CA GLU A 225 -12.25 13.16 15.37
C GLU A 225 -12.14 12.07 14.30
N ILE A 226 -11.38 11.02 14.61
CA ILE A 226 -11.34 9.81 13.78
C ILE A 226 -12.10 8.70 14.52
N HIS A 227 -13.19 8.24 13.93
CA HIS A 227 -14.02 7.14 14.45
C HIS A 227 -13.66 5.83 13.75
N ILE A 228 -13.80 4.72 14.45
CA ILE A 228 -13.50 3.36 13.97
C ILE A 228 -14.77 2.53 14.10
N ASP A 229 -15.76 2.91 13.29
CA ASP A 229 -17.11 2.35 13.25
C ASP A 229 -17.58 2.00 11.84
N GLU A 230 -16.82 2.39 10.82
CA GLU A 230 -17.18 2.26 9.41
C GLU A 230 -17.04 0.81 8.93
N ILE A 231 -18.08 0.26 8.29
CA ILE A 231 -18.05 -1.16 7.85
C ILE A 231 -17.22 -1.32 6.59
N VAL A 232 -17.35 -0.35 5.68
CA VAL A 232 -16.66 -0.31 4.39
C VAL A 232 -16.10 1.09 4.19
N PRO A 233 -14.83 1.27 3.76
CA PRO A 233 -14.22 2.58 3.74
C PRO A 233 -14.77 3.41 2.56
N TRP A 234 -15.92 4.06 2.77
CA TRP A 234 -16.68 4.75 1.74
C TRP A 234 -16.60 6.27 1.90
N GLY A 235 -16.64 6.99 0.79
CA GLY A 235 -16.57 8.45 0.78
C GLY A 235 -15.17 9.01 1.03
N SER A 236 -15.09 10.34 1.07
CA SER A 236 -13.83 11.08 1.30
C SER A 236 -13.36 11.00 2.75
N ASN A 237 -14.27 10.89 3.70
CA ASN A 237 -13.97 10.81 5.12
C ASN A 237 -13.21 9.53 5.51
N ALA A 238 -13.34 8.44 4.75
CA ALA A 238 -12.56 7.21 4.97
C ALA A 238 -11.12 7.27 4.40
N LEU A 239 -10.75 8.35 3.69
CA LEU A 239 -9.39 8.54 3.18
C LEU A 239 -8.45 8.96 4.31
N ILE A 240 -7.40 8.16 4.52
CA ILE A 240 -6.30 8.48 5.43
C ILE A 240 -5.02 8.63 4.61
N THR A 241 -4.23 9.66 4.91
CA THR A 241 -2.87 9.83 4.39
C THR A 241 -1.87 9.46 5.48
N VAL A 242 -0.99 8.50 5.21
CA VAL A 242 0.14 8.14 6.08
C VAL A 242 1.41 8.79 5.55
N GLU A 243 1.97 9.74 6.30
CA GLU A 243 3.12 10.55 5.91
C GLU A 243 4.38 10.11 6.66
N TYR A 244 5.43 9.71 5.95
CA TYR A 244 6.73 9.42 6.55
C TYR A 244 7.51 10.72 6.78
N CYS A 245 7.74 11.07 8.05
CA CYS A 245 8.40 12.31 8.46
C CYS A 245 9.25 12.05 9.70
N ASP A 246 10.48 12.59 9.72
CA ASP A 246 11.41 12.48 10.84
C ASP A 246 11.55 11.04 11.40
N ASP A 247 11.74 10.08 10.48
CA ASP A 247 11.89 8.65 10.80
C ASP A 247 10.68 8.01 11.51
N LYS A 248 9.52 8.68 11.46
CA LYS A 248 8.24 8.27 12.03
C LYS A 248 7.12 8.45 11.00
N TYR A 249 5.89 8.24 11.42
CA TYR A 249 4.69 8.38 10.59
C TYR A 249 3.70 9.33 11.22
N ALA A 250 3.18 10.25 10.42
CA ALA A 250 2.01 11.04 10.78
C ALA A 250 0.77 10.47 10.09
N ILE A 251 -0.38 10.56 10.76
CA ILE A 251 -1.69 10.18 10.22
C ILE A 251 -2.45 11.47 9.91
N ARG A 252 -2.92 11.61 8.67
CA ARG A 252 -3.65 12.80 8.22
C ARG A 252 -5.01 12.44 7.64
N THR A 253 -6.01 13.24 7.95
CA THR A 253 -7.38 13.11 7.43
C THR A 253 -7.54 13.84 6.09
N CYS A 254 -8.66 13.60 5.40
CA CYS A 254 -8.93 14.16 4.08
C CYS A 254 -9.01 15.70 4.04
N ASP A 255 -9.33 16.33 5.18
CA ASP A 255 -9.34 17.78 5.41
C ASP A 255 -7.95 18.37 5.73
N ARG A 256 -6.92 17.51 5.73
CA ARG A 256 -5.48 17.82 5.89
C ARG A 256 -5.03 18.07 7.33
N LEU A 257 -5.84 17.70 8.32
CA LEU A 257 -5.43 17.78 9.72
C LEU A 257 -4.64 16.55 10.15
N TYR A 258 -3.65 16.75 11.01
CA TYR A 258 -2.83 15.72 11.61
C TYR A 258 -3.49 15.16 12.86
N PHE A 259 -3.48 13.84 13.00
CA PHE A 259 -3.92 13.18 14.20
C PHE A 259 -2.93 13.40 15.35
N HIS A 260 -3.44 13.83 16.49
CA HIS A 260 -2.70 14.00 17.74
C HIS A 260 -2.91 12.78 18.64
N LYS A 261 -1.90 12.35 19.39
CA LYS A 261 -1.94 11.16 20.26
C LYS A 261 -3.15 11.10 21.22
N GLU A 262 -3.68 12.25 21.63
CA GLU A 262 -4.87 12.34 22.51
C GLU A 262 -6.21 12.11 21.79
N GLY A 263 -6.23 11.97 20.46
CA GLY A 263 -7.45 11.77 19.66
C GLY A 263 -7.99 13.01 18.96
N LYS A 264 -7.28 14.14 19.05
CA LYS A 264 -7.65 15.42 18.41
C LYS A 264 -7.04 15.54 17.00
N LEU A 265 -7.62 16.39 16.17
CA LEU A 265 -7.06 16.79 14.89
C LEU A 265 -6.44 18.20 14.97
N ILE A 266 -5.21 18.36 14.47
CA ILE A 266 -4.44 19.61 14.54
C ILE A 266 -3.86 20.01 13.19
N GLN A 267 -3.64 21.31 12.95
CA GLN A 267 -3.18 21.80 11.65
C GLN A 267 -1.70 21.54 11.35
N GLN A 268 -0.86 21.56 12.38
CA GLN A 268 0.59 21.41 12.24
C GLN A 268 1.03 20.05 12.78
N CYS A 269 1.91 19.38 12.05
CA CYS A 269 2.54 18.17 12.54
C CYS A 269 3.49 18.54 13.69
N THR A 270 3.34 17.85 14.81
CA THR A 270 4.17 17.99 16.01
C THR A 270 4.70 16.62 16.44
N ASP A 271 5.62 16.56 17.39
CA ASP A 271 6.10 15.29 17.95
C ASP A 271 4.97 14.41 18.54
N GLU A 272 3.86 15.03 18.97
CA GLU A 272 2.68 14.34 19.50
C GLU A 272 1.73 13.83 18.41
N SER A 273 2.03 14.12 17.15
CA SER A 273 1.38 13.59 15.94
C SER A 273 2.21 12.55 15.21
N LEU A 274 3.40 12.21 15.72
CA LEU A 274 4.32 11.26 15.11
C LEU A 274 4.30 9.92 15.83
N PHE A 275 4.22 8.86 15.03
CA PHE A 275 4.12 7.48 15.50
C PHE A 275 5.22 6.63 14.89
N THR A 276 5.87 5.84 15.73
CA THR A 276 6.69 4.71 15.27
C THR A 276 5.79 3.52 14.96
N ILE A 277 6.27 2.59 14.14
CA ILE A 277 5.51 1.38 13.78
C ILE A 277 6.21 0.12 14.27
N GLU A 278 5.41 -0.87 14.65
CA GLU A 278 5.85 -2.21 15.01
C GLU A 278 4.95 -3.25 14.34
N LEU A 279 5.50 -4.42 14.04
CA LEU A 279 4.78 -5.50 13.39
C LEU A 279 4.45 -6.59 14.43
N ASN A 280 3.17 -6.75 14.76
CA ASN A 280 2.71 -7.72 15.76
C ASN A 280 1.66 -8.64 15.14
N LYS A 281 1.97 -9.94 15.07
CA LYS A 281 1.11 -10.97 14.43
C LYS A 281 0.75 -10.62 12.99
N GLY A 282 1.68 -10.02 12.27
CA GLY A 282 1.50 -9.59 10.88
C GLY A 282 0.70 -8.30 10.67
N TYR A 283 0.28 -7.62 11.74
CA TYR A 283 -0.42 -6.33 11.68
C TYR A 283 0.44 -5.20 12.23
N LEU A 284 0.16 -3.96 11.83
CA LEU A 284 0.88 -2.79 12.33
C LEU A 284 0.28 -2.30 13.65
N ALA A 285 1.16 -1.91 14.57
CA ALA A 285 0.81 -1.13 15.75
C ALA A 285 1.56 0.21 15.69
N PHE A 286 0.84 1.30 15.94
CA PHE A 286 1.39 2.66 15.93
C PHE A 286 1.67 3.10 17.37
N LYS A 287 2.89 3.57 17.66
CA LYS A 287 3.35 3.91 19.01
C LYS A 287 3.80 5.37 19.09
N ASP A 288 3.22 6.13 20.00
CA ASP A 288 3.46 7.56 20.20
C ASP A 288 4.79 7.87 20.92
N CYS A 289 5.05 9.15 21.14
CA CYS A 289 6.23 9.66 21.86
C CYS A 289 6.28 9.29 23.35
N GLU A 290 5.18 8.80 23.95
CA GLU A 290 5.08 8.32 25.32
C GLU A 290 5.10 6.79 25.42
N HIS A 291 5.41 6.11 24.31
CA HIS A 291 5.39 4.66 24.17
C HIS A 291 4.02 4.03 24.43
N ARG A 292 2.94 4.76 24.09
CA ARG A 292 1.57 4.24 24.09
C ARG A 292 1.14 3.95 22.67
N TYR A 293 0.37 2.88 22.51
CA TYR A 293 -0.12 2.43 21.22
C TYR A 293 -1.48 3.06 20.90
N LEU A 294 -1.67 3.32 19.62
CA LEU A 294 -2.93 3.71 19.00
C LEU A 294 -3.98 2.62 19.21
N THR A 295 -5.20 3.03 19.53
CA THR A 295 -6.35 2.15 19.83
C THR A 295 -7.66 2.90 19.56
N ALA A 296 -8.80 2.25 19.77
CA ALA A 296 -10.15 2.77 19.51
C ALA A 296 -11.08 2.62 20.71
N VAL A 297 -11.51 3.74 21.32
CA VAL A 297 -12.23 3.76 22.60
C VAL A 297 -13.72 4.10 22.42
N GLY A 298 -14.57 3.51 23.27
CA GLY A 298 -16.01 3.82 23.33
C GLY A 298 -16.83 3.22 22.17
N PRO A 299 -18.15 3.40 22.15
CA PRO A 299 -19.01 2.78 21.13
C PRO A 299 -18.62 3.15 19.69
N GLN A 300 -18.34 4.43 19.45
CA GLN A 300 -17.93 4.97 18.15
C GLN A 300 -16.48 4.63 17.76
N GLY A 301 -15.68 4.15 18.72
CA GLY A 301 -14.28 3.81 18.46
C GLY A 301 -13.44 5.03 18.16
N ILE A 302 -13.54 6.05 19.01
CA ILE A 302 -12.72 7.25 18.90
C ILE A 302 -11.26 6.85 19.01
N MET A 303 -10.48 7.17 17.98
CA MET A 303 -9.09 6.80 17.88
C MET A 303 -8.24 7.65 18.82
N THR A 304 -7.37 7.03 19.62
CA THR A 304 -6.50 7.70 20.61
C THR A 304 -5.32 6.77 20.96
N THR A 305 -4.33 7.23 21.72
CA THR A 305 -3.30 6.34 22.29
C THR A 305 -3.50 6.08 23.77
N ARG A 306 -3.25 4.85 24.22
CA ARG A 306 -3.55 4.47 25.62
C ARG A 306 -2.55 3.50 26.25
N ASN A 307 -2.43 2.31 25.65
CA ASN A 307 -1.77 1.18 26.29
C ASN A 307 -0.27 1.16 25.98
N LYS A 308 0.57 0.72 26.93
CA LYS A 308 2.04 0.59 26.73
C LYS A 308 2.46 -0.76 26.13
N VAL A 309 1.51 -1.64 25.87
CA VAL A 309 1.72 -2.96 25.28
C VAL A 309 0.67 -3.14 24.19
N ALA A 310 1.11 -3.52 22.99
CA ALA A 310 0.22 -3.81 21.88
C ALA A 310 -0.49 -5.16 22.09
N GLY A 311 -1.81 -5.10 22.31
CA GLY A 311 -2.73 -6.23 22.25
C GLY A 311 -3.51 -6.22 20.94
N LYS A 312 -4.62 -6.97 20.87
CA LYS A 312 -5.47 -7.02 19.66
C LYS A 312 -6.17 -5.69 19.35
N ASP A 313 -6.32 -4.82 20.34
CA ASP A 313 -7.00 -3.53 20.24
C ASP A 313 -6.08 -2.41 19.73
N GLU A 314 -4.80 -2.74 19.49
CA GLU A 314 -3.77 -1.85 18.99
C GLU A 314 -3.30 -2.23 17.57
N LEU A 315 -3.95 -3.22 16.95
CA LEU A 315 -3.55 -3.75 15.65
C LEU A 315 -4.38 -3.16 14.52
N PHE A 316 -3.68 -2.75 13.48
CA PHE A 316 -4.24 -2.13 12.28
C PHE A 316 -3.72 -2.79 11.00
N LEU A 317 -4.56 -2.79 9.98
CA LEU A 317 -4.21 -3.11 8.60
C LEU A 317 -4.35 -1.85 7.75
N LEU A 318 -3.39 -1.65 6.85
CA LEU A 318 -3.39 -0.57 5.89
C LEU A 318 -3.79 -1.17 4.55
N GLU A 319 -4.94 -0.78 4.04
CA GLU A 319 -5.43 -1.20 2.75
C GLU A 319 -5.27 -0.03 1.76
N GLU A 320 -4.94 -0.34 0.50
CA GLU A 320 -4.85 0.68 -0.54
C GLU A 320 -6.21 1.37 -0.73
N SER A 321 -6.24 2.71 -0.71
CA SER A 321 -7.47 3.45 -0.98
C SER A 321 -7.79 3.38 -2.47
N LYS A 322 -8.73 2.53 -2.86
CA LYS A 322 -9.19 2.44 -4.26
C LYS A 322 -10.01 3.67 -4.63
N LEU A 323 -9.95 4.07 -5.90
CA LEU A 323 -10.67 5.23 -6.40
C LEU A 323 -12.20 5.07 -6.26
N GLN A 324 -12.83 6.05 -5.64
CA GLN A 324 -14.28 6.20 -5.58
C GLN A 324 -14.74 7.44 -6.33
N VAL A 325 -15.79 7.28 -7.12
CA VAL A 325 -16.27 8.26 -8.08
C VAL A 325 -17.78 8.40 -8.04
N CYS A 326 -18.29 9.50 -8.56
CA CYS A 326 -19.67 9.58 -9.03
C CYS A 326 -19.69 9.80 -10.54
N PHE A 327 -20.80 9.42 -11.17
CA PHE A 327 -21.01 9.58 -12.60
C PHE A 327 -22.19 10.48 -12.88
N THR A 328 -22.01 11.46 -13.77
CA THR A 328 -23.10 12.28 -14.30
C THR A 328 -23.35 11.87 -15.74
N ALA A 329 -24.57 11.42 -16.04
CA ALA A 329 -24.93 11.00 -17.39
C ALA A 329 -25.24 12.20 -18.30
N HIS A 330 -25.44 11.95 -19.60
CA HIS A 330 -25.74 13.00 -20.59
C HIS A 330 -26.96 13.87 -20.25
N ASN A 331 -27.92 13.33 -19.48
CA ASN A 331 -29.12 14.03 -19.02
C ASN A 331 -28.86 14.96 -17.81
N GLY A 332 -27.60 15.11 -17.38
CA GLY A 332 -27.20 15.93 -16.23
C GLY A 332 -27.54 15.32 -14.87
N LYS A 333 -28.01 14.07 -14.82
CA LYS A 333 -28.35 13.37 -13.58
C LYS A 333 -27.23 12.45 -13.13
N LEU A 334 -27.12 12.32 -11.81
CA LEU A 334 -26.17 11.42 -11.15
C LEU A 334 -26.68 9.98 -11.20
N VAL A 335 -25.77 9.07 -11.50
CA VAL A 335 -25.97 7.62 -11.43
C VAL A 335 -26.04 7.19 -9.96
N SER A 336 -27.01 6.34 -9.61
CA SER A 336 -27.27 5.92 -8.24
C SER A 336 -28.03 4.60 -8.16
N ILE A 337 -27.93 3.95 -7.00
CA ILE A 337 -28.72 2.77 -6.59
C ILE A 337 -29.83 3.11 -5.58
N LYS A 338 -30.15 4.41 -5.37
CA LYS A 338 -31.13 4.84 -4.38
C LYS A 338 -32.55 4.31 -4.63
N GLN A 339 -32.89 4.05 -5.88
CA GLN A 339 -34.24 3.60 -6.27
C GLN A 339 -34.45 2.09 -6.20
N GLY A 340 -33.45 1.32 -5.73
CA GLY A 340 -33.55 -0.13 -5.57
C GLY A 340 -32.37 -0.85 -6.21
N ILE A 341 -32.65 -2.02 -6.77
CA ILE A 341 -31.60 -2.89 -7.34
C ILE A 341 -31.06 -2.37 -8.68
N ASP A 342 -31.88 -1.65 -9.45
CA ASP A 342 -31.48 -1.14 -10.76
C ASP A 342 -30.61 0.12 -10.60
N VAL A 343 -29.51 0.16 -11.36
CA VAL A 343 -28.66 1.35 -11.45
C VAL A 343 -29.36 2.36 -12.36
N SER A 344 -29.46 3.61 -11.90
CA SER A 344 -30.23 4.64 -12.60
C SER A 344 -29.61 6.04 -12.50
N ALA A 345 -29.69 6.82 -13.59
CA ALA A 345 -29.25 8.21 -13.68
C ALA A 345 -30.42 9.18 -13.49
N ASN A 346 -30.78 9.46 -12.24
CA ASN A 346 -31.94 10.31 -11.89
C ASN A 346 -31.75 11.18 -10.64
N GLN A 347 -30.59 11.10 -9.97
CA GLN A 347 -30.32 11.91 -8.78
C GLN A 347 -29.73 13.26 -9.15
N THR A 348 -29.87 14.24 -8.25
CA THR A 348 -29.29 15.60 -8.39
C THR A 348 -28.22 15.88 -7.35
N GLU A 349 -28.17 15.08 -6.29
CA GLU A 349 -27.22 15.24 -5.18
C GLU A 349 -26.41 13.96 -5.00
N ILE A 350 -25.15 14.13 -4.60
CA ILE A 350 -24.25 13.02 -4.30
C ILE A 350 -24.61 12.51 -2.90
N SER A 351 -24.84 11.20 -2.81
CA SER A 351 -24.98 10.45 -1.56
C SER A 351 -24.19 9.14 -1.71
N ASP A 352 -24.05 8.36 -0.63
CA ASP A 352 -23.32 7.08 -0.68
C ASP A 352 -23.83 6.13 -1.77
N SER A 353 -25.13 6.17 -2.03
CA SER A 353 -25.80 5.40 -3.08
C SER A 353 -25.43 5.81 -4.52
N GLY A 354 -24.81 6.99 -4.70
CA GLY A 354 -24.30 7.49 -6.00
C GLY A 354 -22.77 7.55 -6.06
N ILE A 355 -22.09 7.06 -5.03
CA ILE A 355 -20.64 6.85 -5.02
C ILE A 355 -20.40 5.38 -5.42
N PHE A 356 -19.40 5.16 -6.28
CA PHE A 356 -18.99 3.83 -6.73
C PHE A 356 -17.47 3.69 -6.65
N GLN A 357 -16.99 2.52 -6.22
CA GLN A 357 -15.56 2.21 -6.20
C GLN A 357 -15.17 1.47 -7.47
N LEU A 358 -14.10 1.91 -8.13
CA LEU A 358 -13.56 1.29 -9.33
C LEU A 358 -12.44 0.31 -8.97
N GLU A 359 -12.63 -0.96 -9.32
CA GLU A 359 -11.65 -2.01 -9.07
C GLU A 359 -11.23 -2.66 -10.39
N TYR A 360 -10.04 -2.33 -10.87
CA TYR A 360 -9.46 -2.98 -12.05
C TYR A 360 -8.94 -4.38 -11.69
N ASP A 361 -9.31 -5.38 -12.48
CA ASP A 361 -8.76 -6.73 -12.43
C ASP A 361 -7.83 -6.95 -13.64
N ASP A 362 -6.54 -7.12 -13.35
CA ASP A 362 -5.50 -7.39 -14.35
C ASP A 362 -5.72 -8.71 -15.09
N LYS A 363 -6.41 -9.69 -14.49
CA LYS A 363 -6.63 -11.01 -15.10
C LYS A 363 -7.66 -10.94 -16.23
N THR A 364 -8.75 -10.21 -15.99
CA THR A 364 -9.82 -10.04 -16.99
C THR A 364 -9.64 -8.75 -17.79
N ALA A 365 -8.64 -7.93 -17.45
CA ALA A 365 -8.41 -6.60 -17.99
C ALA A 365 -9.68 -5.73 -17.96
N ALA A 366 -10.46 -5.80 -16.88
CA ALA A 366 -11.77 -5.15 -16.77
C ALA A 366 -11.97 -4.48 -15.41
N TYR A 367 -12.94 -3.58 -15.31
CA TYR A 367 -13.37 -2.95 -14.06
C TYR A 367 -14.57 -3.65 -13.46
N HIS A 368 -14.51 -3.86 -12.15
CA HIS A 368 -15.66 -4.17 -11.31
C HIS A 368 -16.06 -2.89 -10.55
N ILE A 369 -17.34 -2.52 -10.67
CA ILE A 369 -17.87 -1.26 -10.12
C ILE A 369 -18.63 -1.59 -8.84
N ARG A 370 -18.01 -1.36 -7.68
CA ARG A 370 -18.56 -1.70 -6.37
C ARG A 370 -19.44 -0.58 -5.82
N THR A 371 -20.45 -0.93 -5.03
CA THR A 371 -21.37 -0.02 -4.35
C THR A 371 -21.12 0.05 -2.84
N CYS A 372 -21.77 1.02 -2.17
CA CYS A 372 -21.72 1.19 -0.72
C CYS A 372 -22.21 -0.05 0.05
N ASN A 373 -23.05 -0.88 -0.58
CA ASN A 373 -23.60 -2.10 0.02
C ASN A 373 -22.71 -3.33 -0.20
N ASN A 374 -21.46 -3.13 -0.66
CA ASN A 374 -20.52 -4.20 -0.99
C ASN A 374 -21.07 -5.18 -2.05
N LYS A 375 -21.82 -4.65 -3.01
CA LYS A 375 -22.26 -5.35 -4.22
C LYS A 375 -21.63 -4.72 -5.44
N TYR A 376 -21.69 -5.40 -6.57
CA TYR A 376 -21.12 -4.93 -7.82
C TYR A 376 -22.22 -4.66 -8.85
N TRP A 377 -21.95 -3.72 -9.76
CA TRP A 377 -22.73 -3.62 -10.98
C TRP A 377 -22.68 -4.95 -11.71
N LYS A 378 -23.83 -5.39 -12.21
CA LYS A 378 -24.05 -6.64 -12.91
C LYS A 378 -24.96 -6.38 -14.10
N LEU A 379 -24.57 -6.88 -15.26
CA LEU A 379 -25.46 -6.92 -16.42
C LEU A 379 -26.53 -8.01 -16.22
N GLU A 380 -27.80 -7.65 -16.32
CA GLU A 380 -28.95 -8.55 -16.24
C GLU A 380 -29.86 -8.32 -17.46
N GLY A 381 -29.84 -9.26 -18.41
CA GLY A 381 -30.39 -9.03 -19.75
C GLY A 381 -29.70 -7.84 -20.42
N ASN A 382 -30.43 -6.74 -20.61
CA ASN A 382 -29.87 -5.47 -21.08
C ASN A 382 -29.83 -4.39 -19.99
N GLY A 383 -30.30 -4.66 -18.77
CA GLY A 383 -30.29 -3.72 -17.65
C GLY A 383 -29.04 -3.86 -16.79
N VAL A 384 -28.71 -2.81 -16.03
CA VAL A 384 -27.59 -2.84 -15.08
C VAL A 384 -28.14 -2.79 -13.66
N GLN A 385 -27.77 -3.77 -12.85
CA GLN A 385 -28.22 -3.93 -11.47
C GLN A 385 -27.05 -3.94 -10.48
N ALA A 386 -27.31 -3.59 -9.23
CA ALA A 386 -26.33 -3.54 -8.14
C ALA A 386 -26.42 -4.78 -7.22
N THR A 387 -26.49 -5.96 -7.83
CA THR A 387 -26.70 -7.25 -7.14
C THR A 387 -25.54 -8.23 -7.36
N GLY A 388 -24.53 -7.85 -8.14
CA GLY A 388 -23.42 -8.71 -8.54
C GLY A 388 -22.43 -9.01 -7.42
N GLU A 389 -21.71 -10.11 -7.62
CA GLU A 389 -20.51 -10.49 -6.87
C GLU A 389 -19.28 -10.40 -7.78
N LYS A 390 -18.13 -10.03 -7.22
CA LYS A 390 -16.91 -9.74 -8.01
C LYS A 390 -16.45 -10.87 -8.94
N ASN A 391 -16.71 -12.12 -8.57
CA ASN A 391 -16.29 -13.30 -9.32
C ASN A 391 -17.23 -13.66 -10.49
N MET A 392 -18.31 -12.91 -10.72
CA MET A 392 -19.24 -13.14 -11.82
C MET A 392 -18.77 -12.44 -13.10
N SER A 393 -18.82 -13.14 -14.23
CA SER A 393 -18.48 -12.60 -15.56
C SER A 393 -19.32 -11.37 -15.95
N GLU A 394 -20.55 -11.32 -15.47
CA GLU A 394 -21.54 -10.26 -15.73
C GLU A 394 -21.19 -8.95 -15.02
N THR A 395 -20.14 -8.93 -14.19
CA THR A 395 -19.67 -7.75 -13.45
C THR A 395 -18.41 -7.12 -14.05
N SER A 396 -17.93 -7.63 -15.18
CA SER A 396 -16.72 -7.15 -15.86
C SER A 396 -17.05 -6.08 -16.91
N PHE A 397 -16.85 -4.81 -16.56
CA PHE A 397 -17.10 -3.67 -17.45
C PHE A 397 -15.79 -3.09 -18.00
N GLN A 398 -15.79 -2.64 -19.24
CA GLN A 398 -14.71 -1.80 -19.77
C GLN A 398 -15.07 -0.33 -19.60
N ILE A 399 -14.08 0.48 -19.23
CA ILE A 399 -14.20 1.94 -19.16
C ILE A 399 -13.30 2.53 -20.24
N GLN A 400 -13.91 3.19 -21.21
CA GLN A 400 -13.21 3.90 -22.28
C GLN A 400 -13.14 5.39 -21.96
N SER A 401 -11.93 5.93 -21.81
CA SER A 401 -11.70 7.38 -21.78
C SER A 401 -11.88 8.00 -23.16
N LEU A 402 -12.59 9.12 -23.24
CA LEU A 402 -12.85 9.88 -24.47
C LEU A 402 -12.04 11.17 -24.48
N ASN A 403 -11.82 11.74 -25.68
CA ASN A 403 -10.93 12.90 -25.88
C ASN A 403 -11.38 14.18 -25.16
N ASP A 404 -12.66 14.27 -24.81
CA ASP A 404 -13.28 15.41 -24.15
C ASP A 404 -13.36 15.25 -22.62
N GLY A 405 -12.66 14.26 -22.05
CA GLY A 405 -12.64 14.00 -20.60
C GLY A 405 -13.85 13.20 -20.09
N ARG A 406 -14.76 12.80 -20.98
CA ARG A 406 -15.85 11.88 -20.65
C ARG A 406 -15.39 10.44 -20.71
N ILE A 407 -16.21 9.56 -20.16
CA ILE A 407 -16.04 8.12 -20.28
C ILE A 407 -17.28 7.46 -20.89
N ALA A 408 -17.10 6.29 -21.47
CA ALA A 408 -18.17 5.38 -21.84
C ALA A 408 -17.94 4.01 -21.18
N PHE A 409 -19.03 3.35 -20.79
CA PHE A 409 -18.98 2.00 -20.23
C PHE A 409 -19.41 1.00 -21.30
N GLN A 410 -18.58 0.00 -21.55
CA GLN A 410 -18.97 -1.19 -22.31
C GLN A 410 -19.22 -2.34 -21.34
N ALA A 411 -20.42 -2.93 -21.43
CA ALA A 411 -20.83 -4.05 -20.59
C ALA A 411 -20.31 -5.39 -21.13
N PRO A 412 -20.40 -6.50 -20.37
CA PRO A 412 -19.95 -7.83 -20.80
C PRO A 412 -20.55 -8.33 -22.13
N ASN A 413 -21.73 -7.84 -22.52
CA ASN A 413 -22.35 -8.17 -23.81
C ASN A 413 -21.76 -7.39 -25.00
N GLY A 414 -20.70 -6.60 -24.78
CA GLY A 414 -20.04 -5.78 -25.80
C GLY A 414 -20.78 -4.48 -26.14
N LYS A 415 -21.93 -4.19 -25.51
CA LYS A 415 -22.72 -2.99 -25.75
C LYS A 415 -22.38 -1.87 -24.76
N TYR A 416 -22.50 -0.64 -25.21
CA TYR A 416 -22.35 0.56 -24.40
C TYR A 416 -23.61 0.89 -23.60
N ILE A 417 -23.40 1.39 -22.38
CA ILE A 417 -24.47 1.73 -21.44
C ILE A 417 -25.06 3.11 -21.78
N VAL A 418 -26.38 3.17 -21.85
CA VAL A 418 -27.17 4.39 -22.05
C VAL A 418 -28.21 4.51 -20.93
N PRO A 419 -28.43 5.70 -20.35
CA PRO A 419 -29.57 5.93 -19.49
C PRO A 419 -30.85 5.98 -20.34
N HIS A 420 -31.78 5.08 -20.07
CA HIS A 420 -33.15 5.11 -20.61
C HIS A 420 -33.84 6.44 -20.21
N PRO A 421 -34.89 6.91 -20.92
CA PRO A 421 -35.63 8.12 -20.52
C PRO A 421 -36.16 8.11 -19.09
N THR A 422 -36.40 6.93 -18.50
CA THR A 422 -36.80 6.76 -17.09
C THR A 422 -35.60 6.77 -16.11
N GLY A 423 -34.38 6.93 -16.61
CA GLY A 423 -33.13 6.94 -15.86
C GLY A 423 -32.41 5.59 -15.77
N HIS A 424 -33.10 4.45 -15.93
CA HIS A 424 -32.47 3.14 -15.81
C HIS A 424 -31.34 2.93 -16.81
N MET A 425 -30.21 2.40 -16.35
CA MET A 425 -29.03 2.18 -17.16
C MET A 425 -29.19 0.89 -17.97
N ARG A 426 -28.98 0.95 -19.29
CA ARG A 426 -29.14 -0.20 -20.19
C ARG A 426 -27.97 -0.33 -21.18
N ALA A 427 -27.44 -1.54 -21.32
CA ALA A 427 -26.37 -1.86 -22.27
C ALA A 427 -26.95 -2.28 -23.62
N VAL A 428 -27.16 -1.32 -24.51
CA VAL A 428 -27.88 -1.53 -25.79
C VAL A 428 -27.19 -0.92 -27.01
N SER A 429 -26.25 0.02 -26.82
CA SER A 429 -25.63 0.77 -27.92
C SER A 429 -24.38 0.07 -28.44
N ASP A 430 -24.10 0.16 -29.74
CA ASP A 430 -22.92 -0.46 -30.37
C ASP A 430 -21.68 0.44 -30.33
N THR A 431 -21.88 1.76 -30.30
CA THR A 431 -20.80 2.75 -30.32
C THR A 431 -21.10 3.88 -29.35
N PRO A 432 -20.08 4.48 -28.71
CA PRO A 432 -20.28 5.64 -27.87
C PRO A 432 -20.54 6.87 -28.74
N SER A 433 -21.66 7.56 -28.48
CA SER A 433 -22.01 8.84 -29.07
C SER A 433 -22.11 9.91 -27.96
N THR A 434 -23.13 10.77 -27.93
CA THR A 434 -23.35 11.71 -26.83
C THR A 434 -24.10 11.04 -25.67
N THR A 435 -25.04 10.13 -25.96
CA THR A 435 -25.95 9.55 -24.95
C THR A 435 -25.30 8.49 -24.06
N GLU A 436 -24.26 7.82 -24.56
CA GLU A 436 -23.47 6.77 -23.89
C GLU A 436 -22.37 7.34 -22.98
N THR A 437 -22.29 8.66 -22.83
CA THR A 437 -21.17 9.32 -22.15
C THR A 437 -21.52 9.78 -20.75
N PHE A 438 -20.51 9.70 -19.89
CA PHE A 438 -20.60 10.07 -18.48
C PHE A 438 -19.42 10.96 -18.11
N LEU A 439 -19.70 12.00 -17.33
CA LEU A 439 -18.66 12.73 -16.61
C LEU A 439 -18.31 11.95 -15.36
N LEU A 440 -17.01 11.75 -15.13
CA LEU A 440 -16.47 11.07 -13.96
C LEU A 440 -15.89 12.11 -13.00
N LYS A 441 -16.39 12.12 -11.77
CA LYS A 441 -15.87 12.97 -10.68
C LYS A 441 -15.27 12.13 -9.56
N PHE A 442 -14.03 12.43 -9.18
CA PHE A 442 -13.35 11.78 -8.05
C PHE A 442 -13.99 12.26 -6.73
N ILE A 443 -14.34 11.32 -5.84
CA ILE A 443 -14.98 11.61 -4.56
C ILE A 443 -14.01 11.46 -3.40
N ASN A 444 -13.33 10.31 -3.31
CA ASN A 444 -12.39 10.04 -2.22
C ASN A 444 -10.96 10.52 -2.52
N ARG A 445 -10.83 11.58 -3.33
CA ARG A 445 -9.58 12.32 -3.58
C ARG A 445 -9.83 13.84 -3.51
N PRO A 446 -10.36 14.40 -2.40
CA PRO A 446 -10.36 15.85 -2.20
C PRO A 446 -8.92 16.39 -2.10
N ILE A 447 -8.00 15.50 -1.75
CA ILE A 447 -6.57 15.66 -1.80
C ILE A 447 -5.95 14.52 -2.60
N ILE A 448 -4.85 14.79 -3.29
CA ILE A 448 -4.11 13.85 -4.10
C ILE A 448 -2.62 13.91 -3.76
N VAL A 449 -2.01 12.73 -3.71
CA VAL A 449 -0.55 12.52 -3.69
C VAL A 449 -0.24 11.77 -4.96
N LEU A 450 0.85 12.13 -5.64
CA LEU A 450 1.23 11.46 -6.89
C LEU A 450 2.57 10.79 -6.73
N LYS A 451 2.68 9.61 -7.33
CA LYS A 451 3.91 8.82 -7.36
C LYS A 451 4.12 8.22 -8.73
N CYS A 452 5.35 8.27 -9.21
CA CYS A 452 5.79 7.54 -10.39
C CYS A 452 6.88 6.53 -10.00
N ASP A 453 7.48 5.88 -10.98
CA ASP A 453 8.48 4.84 -10.73
C ASP A 453 9.79 5.38 -10.12
N TYR A 454 10.00 6.69 -10.20
CA TYR A 454 11.20 7.36 -9.69
C TYR A 454 11.04 7.88 -8.25
N GLY A 455 9.81 8.02 -7.76
CA GLY A 455 9.52 8.55 -6.44
C GLY A 455 8.19 9.29 -6.37
N LEU A 456 8.03 10.03 -5.29
CA LEU A 456 6.87 10.86 -5.03
C LEU A 456 7.01 12.23 -5.70
N VAL A 457 5.88 12.87 -5.94
CA VAL A 457 5.80 14.24 -6.43
C VAL A 457 5.86 15.24 -5.28
N GLY A 458 6.70 16.26 -5.41
CA GLY A 458 6.81 17.35 -4.47
C GLY A 458 7.53 18.57 -5.04
N TYR A 459 7.58 19.66 -4.27
CA TYR A 459 8.35 20.83 -4.65
C TYR A 459 9.84 20.50 -4.76
N ARG A 460 10.51 21.08 -5.76
CA ARG A 460 11.95 20.99 -5.95
C ARG A 460 12.68 21.35 -4.65
N ASN A 461 12.32 22.49 -4.06
CA ASN A 461 12.81 22.92 -2.75
C ASN A 461 11.82 23.93 -2.13
N LYS A 462 12.12 24.40 -0.90
CA LYS A 462 11.25 25.32 -0.15
C LYS A 462 11.06 26.71 -0.80
N THR A 463 11.92 27.11 -1.73
CA THR A 463 11.86 28.43 -2.40
C THR A 463 11.46 28.33 -3.87
N CYS A 464 11.33 27.11 -4.42
CA CYS A 464 11.00 26.84 -5.80
C CYS A 464 9.87 25.81 -5.87
N TYR A 465 8.67 26.31 -6.20
CA TYR A 465 7.45 25.51 -6.30
C TYR A 465 7.34 24.71 -7.61
N LYS A 466 8.42 24.63 -8.40
CA LYS A 466 8.53 23.71 -9.52
C LYS A 466 8.43 22.27 -9.02
N LEU A 467 7.65 21.43 -9.67
CA LEU A 467 7.44 20.05 -9.25
C LEU A 467 8.55 19.13 -9.74
N GLU A 468 8.91 18.18 -8.89
CA GLU A 468 9.81 17.06 -9.18
C GLU A 468 9.16 15.74 -8.76
N CYS A 469 9.48 14.66 -9.45
CA CYS A 469 8.85 13.34 -9.27
C CYS A 469 9.79 12.23 -8.74
N ASN A 470 10.94 12.60 -8.18
CA ASN A 470 11.93 11.66 -7.63
C ASN A 470 12.15 11.85 -6.12
N LYS A 471 11.16 12.43 -5.43
CA LYS A 471 11.26 12.79 -4.02
C LYS A 471 10.98 11.58 -3.13
N SER A 472 11.63 11.56 -1.97
CA SER A 472 11.35 10.60 -0.88
C SER A 472 10.20 11.05 0.02
N THR A 473 9.91 12.35 0.04
CA THR A 473 8.75 12.96 0.67
C THR A 473 7.81 13.49 -0.40
N PHE A 474 6.54 13.64 -0.08
CA PHE A 474 5.54 14.13 -1.01
C PHE A 474 4.98 15.48 -0.56
N HIS A 475 4.36 16.19 -1.50
CA HIS A 475 3.42 17.24 -1.16
C HIS A 475 2.01 16.78 -1.51
N VAL A 476 1.05 17.22 -0.71
CA VAL A 476 -0.35 16.94 -0.94
C VAL A 476 -1.00 18.11 -1.65
N PHE A 477 -1.73 17.83 -2.72
CA PHE A 477 -2.44 18.83 -3.51
C PHE A 477 -3.93 18.68 -3.29
N GLN A 478 -4.67 19.78 -3.19
CA GLN A 478 -6.13 19.74 -3.27
C GLN A 478 -6.52 19.51 -4.71
N LEU A 479 -7.53 18.68 -4.92
CA LEU A 479 -8.08 18.36 -6.23
C LEU A 479 -9.49 18.95 -6.31
N GLU A 480 -9.63 20.04 -7.05
CA GLU A 480 -10.89 20.75 -7.25
C GLU A 480 -11.45 20.34 -8.62
N ASN A 481 -12.69 19.87 -8.68
CA ASN A 481 -13.34 19.46 -9.94
C ASN A 481 -14.12 20.64 -10.54
N ASP A 482 -14.01 20.82 -11.86
CA ASP A 482 -14.83 21.77 -12.63
C ASP A 482 -16.05 21.08 -13.26
N HIS A 483 -17.04 21.87 -13.66
CA HIS A 483 -18.30 21.41 -14.24
C HIS A 483 -18.16 20.66 -15.57
N ASP A 484 -17.06 20.86 -16.29
CA ASP A 484 -16.75 20.20 -17.56
C ASP A 484 -15.99 18.87 -17.40
N GLY A 485 -15.73 18.43 -16.16
CA GLY A 485 -14.98 17.20 -15.87
C GLY A 485 -13.47 17.40 -15.78
N THR A 486 -12.96 18.62 -15.98
CA THR A 486 -11.56 18.95 -15.70
C THR A 486 -11.31 19.15 -14.21
N TYR A 487 -10.03 19.26 -13.85
CA TYR A 487 -9.56 19.41 -12.49
C TYR A 487 -8.55 20.53 -12.36
N TYR A 488 -8.59 21.20 -11.22
CA TYR A 488 -7.59 22.15 -10.76
C TYR A 488 -6.82 21.52 -9.60
N LEU A 489 -5.49 21.64 -9.62
CA LEU A 489 -4.63 21.14 -8.56
C LEU A 489 -4.03 22.32 -7.80
N LYS A 490 -4.17 22.32 -6.47
CA LYS A 490 -3.78 23.46 -5.62
C LYS A 490 -2.85 23.04 -4.48
N GLY A 491 -1.78 23.79 -4.29
CA GLY A 491 -0.83 23.59 -3.20
C GLY A 491 -1.38 24.02 -1.85
N SER A 492 -0.70 23.61 -0.77
CA SER A 492 -1.06 24.00 0.60
C SER A 492 -0.97 25.50 0.85
N HIS A 493 -0.12 26.22 0.10
CA HIS A 493 0.01 27.67 0.13
C HIS A 493 -1.04 28.41 -0.71
N GLY A 494 -2.02 27.69 -1.28
CA GLY A 494 -3.17 28.28 -1.96
C GLY A 494 -2.96 28.67 -3.42
N LEU A 495 -1.79 28.43 -4.01
CA LEU A 495 -1.55 28.62 -5.44
C LEU A 495 -1.84 27.34 -6.23
N TYR A 496 -2.20 27.52 -7.49
CA TYR A 496 -2.55 26.45 -8.43
C TYR A 496 -1.32 25.94 -9.18
N TRP A 497 -1.45 24.71 -9.65
CA TRP A 497 -0.58 24.17 -10.68
C TRP A 497 -0.69 25.02 -11.95
N GLU A 498 0.45 25.31 -12.55
CA GLU A 498 0.57 26.01 -13.83
C GLU A 498 1.58 25.29 -14.72
N LEU A 499 1.30 25.29 -16.01
CA LEU A 499 2.23 24.83 -17.05
C LEU A 499 3.13 26.01 -17.45
N LEU A 500 4.44 25.83 -17.32
CA LEU A 500 5.44 26.82 -17.69
C LEU A 500 5.82 26.70 -19.18
N ASN A 501 6.46 27.74 -19.72
CA ASN A 501 6.90 27.81 -21.12
C ASN A 501 7.89 26.70 -21.51
N ASP A 502 8.66 26.18 -20.54
CA ASP A 502 9.59 25.06 -20.72
C ASP A 502 8.89 23.69 -20.60
N SER A 503 7.55 23.67 -20.68
CA SER A 503 6.69 22.48 -20.54
C SER A 503 6.74 21.79 -19.18
N SER A 504 7.28 22.45 -18.16
CA SER A 504 7.32 21.92 -16.80
C SER A 504 6.15 22.42 -15.94
N ILE A 505 5.89 21.74 -14.82
CA ILE A 505 4.82 22.14 -13.89
C ILE A 505 5.39 22.87 -12.67
N SER A 506 4.75 23.97 -12.29
CA SER A 506 5.00 24.69 -11.04
C SER A 506 3.71 24.94 -10.27
N VAL A 507 3.80 25.15 -8.96
CA VAL A 507 2.66 25.52 -8.11
C VAL A 507 2.75 26.99 -7.72
N SER A 508 2.74 27.83 -8.74
CA SER A 508 2.85 29.30 -8.62
C SER A 508 1.70 30.05 -9.30
N GLY A 509 0.75 29.33 -9.90
CA GLY A 509 -0.39 29.89 -10.59
C GLY A 509 -1.33 30.59 -9.62
N ARG A 510 -1.67 31.84 -9.90
CA ARG A 510 -2.71 32.57 -9.14
C ARG A 510 -4.11 32.17 -9.56
N GLU A 511 -4.27 31.82 -10.84
CA GLU A 511 -5.52 31.38 -11.42
C GLU A 511 -5.52 29.86 -11.65
N PRO A 512 -6.68 29.19 -11.58
CA PRO A 512 -6.77 27.76 -11.82
C PRO A 512 -6.45 27.38 -13.27
N SER A 513 -5.54 26.43 -13.48
CA SER A 513 -5.26 25.83 -14.81
C SER A 513 -5.97 24.48 -14.95
N LYS A 514 -6.65 24.27 -16.08
CA LYS A 514 -7.43 23.05 -16.34
C LYS A 514 -6.54 21.84 -16.69
N PHE A 515 -6.67 20.77 -15.92
CA PHE A 515 -6.08 19.46 -16.23
C PHE A 515 -7.19 18.43 -16.45
N SER A 516 -7.03 17.55 -17.43
CA SER A 516 -7.92 16.40 -17.60
C SER A 516 -7.26 15.17 -16.98
N ILE A 517 -8.06 14.30 -16.34
CA ILE A 517 -7.59 13.07 -15.71
C ILE A 517 -8.24 11.89 -16.43
N GLU A 518 -7.41 10.98 -16.91
CA GLU A 518 -7.84 9.75 -17.56
C GLU A 518 -7.47 8.56 -16.65
N LEU A 519 -8.39 7.61 -16.52
CA LEU A 519 -8.13 6.40 -15.75
C LEU A 519 -7.11 5.52 -16.48
N CYS A 520 -6.18 4.96 -15.72
CA CYS A 520 -5.26 3.93 -16.16
C CYS A 520 -5.47 2.66 -15.32
N GLN A 521 -4.77 1.60 -15.70
CA GLN A 521 -4.78 0.33 -14.98
C GLN A 521 -4.16 0.50 -13.57
N GLN A 522 -4.49 -0.42 -12.65
CA GLN A 522 -3.80 -0.57 -11.36
C GLN A 522 -3.77 0.68 -10.45
N ASN A 523 -4.90 1.37 -10.28
CA ASN A 523 -5.01 2.57 -9.44
C ASN A 523 -4.00 3.66 -9.83
N ARG A 524 -3.80 3.82 -11.14
CA ARG A 524 -3.02 4.89 -11.75
C ARG A 524 -3.88 5.77 -12.64
N ILE A 525 -3.44 6.99 -12.85
CA ILE A 525 -4.05 7.97 -13.74
C ILE A 525 -3.03 8.49 -14.74
N ILE A 526 -3.55 9.03 -15.83
CA ILE A 526 -2.82 9.88 -16.76
C ILE A 526 -3.39 11.29 -16.61
N ILE A 527 -2.51 12.29 -16.58
CA ILE A 527 -2.90 13.68 -16.41
C ILE A 527 -2.54 14.42 -17.70
N LYS A 528 -3.52 15.06 -18.34
CA LYS A 528 -3.36 15.88 -19.53
C LYS A 528 -3.35 17.35 -19.13
N ALA A 529 -2.30 18.06 -19.51
CA ALA A 529 -2.09 19.47 -19.22
C ALA A 529 -2.87 20.38 -20.20
N PRO A 530 -2.99 21.69 -19.90
CA PRO A 530 -3.73 22.65 -20.76
C PRO A 530 -3.25 22.72 -22.21
N ASN A 531 -1.99 22.35 -22.50
CA ASN A 531 -1.44 22.29 -23.85
C ASN A 531 -1.85 21.02 -24.63
N GLY A 532 -2.73 20.19 -24.07
CA GLY A 532 -3.19 18.94 -24.68
C GLY A 532 -2.19 17.78 -24.61
N GLN A 533 -1.06 17.96 -23.91
CA GLN A 533 -0.03 16.93 -23.73
C GLN A 533 -0.13 16.26 -22.36
N TYR A 534 0.45 15.08 -22.21
CA TYR A 534 0.41 14.29 -20.98
C TYR A 534 1.59 14.58 -20.07
N LEU A 535 1.34 14.66 -18.76
CA LEU A 535 2.39 14.81 -17.75
C LEU A 535 3.28 13.57 -17.73
N LYS A 536 4.59 13.77 -17.82
CA LYS A 536 5.64 12.76 -17.84
C LYS A 536 6.64 13.02 -16.72
N GLY A 537 6.94 11.99 -15.95
CA GLY A 537 8.04 11.97 -14.99
C GLY A 537 9.32 11.41 -15.60
N GLU A 538 10.48 11.94 -15.20
CA GLU A 538 11.79 11.48 -15.66
C GLU A 538 12.70 11.07 -14.49
N GLN A 539 13.70 10.24 -14.79
CA GLN A 539 14.63 9.71 -13.77
C GLN A 539 15.42 10.80 -13.04
N ASN A 540 15.73 11.90 -13.74
CA ASN A 540 16.38 13.08 -13.16
C ASN A 540 15.44 13.88 -12.23
N GLY A 541 14.17 13.48 -12.11
CA GLY A 541 13.14 14.13 -11.30
C GLY A 541 12.31 15.15 -12.05
N SER A 542 12.64 15.47 -13.30
CA SER A 542 11.89 16.43 -14.11
C SER A 542 10.46 15.95 -14.33
N MET A 543 9.52 16.89 -14.24
CA MET A 543 8.11 16.66 -14.50
C MET A 543 7.66 17.63 -15.60
N THR A 544 7.53 17.11 -16.81
CA THR A 544 7.24 17.87 -18.03
C THR A 544 6.07 17.28 -18.81
N THR A 545 5.74 17.79 -19.99
CA THR A 545 4.69 17.25 -20.85
C THR A 545 5.23 16.54 -22.09
N CYS A 546 4.52 15.52 -22.57
CA CYS A 546 4.79 14.86 -23.85
C CYS A 546 3.52 14.41 -24.57
N SER A 547 3.61 14.14 -25.87
CA SER A 547 2.47 13.72 -26.69
C SER A 547 2.12 12.22 -26.57
N THR A 548 3.00 11.39 -26.02
CA THR A 548 2.85 9.94 -25.99
C THR A 548 2.46 9.43 -24.60
N ILE A 549 1.51 8.49 -24.56
CA ILE A 549 1.15 7.77 -23.34
C ILE A 549 2.10 6.58 -23.19
N ASN A 550 2.72 6.45 -22.03
CA ASN A 550 3.56 5.30 -21.66
C ASN A 550 3.65 5.20 -20.12
N GLN A 551 4.48 4.28 -19.62
CA GLN A 551 4.65 4.08 -18.18
C GLN A 551 5.11 5.35 -17.44
N ALA A 552 5.93 6.20 -18.07
CA ALA A 552 6.42 7.44 -17.48
C ALA A 552 5.36 8.56 -17.41
N THR A 553 4.22 8.41 -18.09
CA THR A 553 3.06 9.32 -18.00
C THR A 553 1.98 8.83 -17.06
N SER A 554 2.24 7.75 -16.34
CA SER A 554 1.30 7.09 -15.45
C SER A 554 1.64 7.38 -13.99
N TRP A 555 0.65 7.78 -13.21
CA TRP A 555 0.82 8.26 -11.83
C TRP A 555 -0.08 7.48 -10.88
N GLU A 556 0.51 6.85 -9.87
CA GLU A 556 -0.19 6.24 -8.72
C GLU A 556 -0.70 7.36 -7.79
N PHE A 557 -1.88 7.18 -7.17
CA PHE A 557 -2.60 8.28 -6.48
C PHE A 557 -3.49 7.91 -5.28
#